data_AF-A0A7R9PSD9-F1
#
_entry.id   AF-A0A7R9PSD9-F1
#
_cell.length_a   1.000
_cell.length_b   1.000
_cell.length_c   1.000
_cell.angle_alpha   90.00
_cell.angle_beta   90.00
_cell.angle_gamma   90.00
#
_symmetry.space_group_name_H-M   'P 1'
#
loop_
_entity.id
_entity.type
_entity.pdbx_description
1 polymer ?
#
loop_
_entity_poly.entity_id
_entity_poly.type
_entity_poly.pdbx_seq_one_letter_code
_entity_poly.pdbx_strand_id
1 'polypeptide(L)'
;AREEIVLETKNKYLYCRECDLASQRSIRNFVKQFGKEQSKLDILINNAGVMRCPYTKTQDGIEQQLGVNHIGHFLLTNLLLTKLQASAPSRIINVSSVAHMRGKINTEDLNSENGYDAGEAYNQSKLANILFTRELARRLQGTT
;
A
#
# COMPACT_ATOMS: atom_id res chain seq x y z
N ALA A 1 -9.81 14.09 -13.48
CA ALA A 1 -9.78 12.97 -12.52
C ALA A 1 -11.17 12.56 -12.02
N ARG A 2 -11.68 13.00 -10.84
CA ARG A 2 -12.98 12.48 -10.33
C ARG A 2 -14.15 12.74 -11.28
N GLU A 3 -14.33 14.01 -11.68
CA GLU A 3 -15.45 14.42 -12.54
C GLU A 3 -15.45 13.67 -13.88
N GLU A 4 -14.28 13.59 -14.51
CA GLU A 4 -14.02 12.82 -15.73
C GLU A 4 -14.43 11.34 -15.61
N ILE A 5 -14.00 10.64 -14.55
CA ILE A 5 -14.38 9.22 -14.33
C ILE A 5 -15.89 9.09 -14.13
N VAL A 6 -16.52 10.02 -13.40
CA VAL A 6 -17.98 10.01 -13.20
C VAL A 6 -18.71 10.21 -14.53
N LEU A 7 -18.23 11.11 -15.39
CA LEU A 7 -18.82 11.37 -16.70
C LEU A 7 -18.68 10.16 -17.63
N GLU A 8 -17.52 9.53 -17.66
CA GLU A 8 -17.26 8.36 -18.51
C GLU A 8 -18.02 7.10 -18.05
N THR A 9 -17.99 6.82 -16.75
CA THR A 9 -18.57 5.59 -16.19
C THR A 9 -20.05 5.72 -15.81
N LYS A 10 -20.57 6.95 -15.74
CA LYS A 10 -21.88 7.30 -15.16
C LYS A 10 -22.05 6.85 -13.70
N ASN A 11 -20.96 6.47 -13.02
CA ASN A 11 -21.00 6.04 -11.63
C ASN A 11 -20.76 7.23 -10.69
N LYS A 12 -21.82 7.72 -10.08
CA LYS A 12 -21.75 8.82 -9.10
C LYS A 12 -21.18 8.43 -7.73
N TYR A 13 -21.07 7.13 -7.43
CA TYR A 13 -20.58 6.60 -6.16
C TYR A 13 -19.04 6.52 -6.12
N LEU A 14 -18.41 7.61 -6.58
CA LEU A 14 -16.96 7.80 -6.53
C LEU A 14 -16.65 8.87 -5.47
N TYR A 15 -15.85 8.51 -4.48
CA TYR A 15 -15.47 9.40 -3.39
C TYR A 15 -13.95 9.52 -3.32
N CYS A 16 -13.45 10.74 -3.24
CA CYS A 16 -12.02 11.02 -3.13
C CYS A 16 -11.70 11.46 -1.70
N ARG A 17 -10.65 10.89 -1.12
CA ARG A 17 -10.10 11.27 0.18
C ARG A 17 -8.59 11.35 0.05
N GLU A 18 -7.98 12.24 0.81
CA GLU A 18 -6.54 12.34 0.89
C GLU A 18 -5.97 11.09 1.58
N CYS A 19 -4.92 10.51 1.01
CA CYS A 19 -4.16 9.43 1.60
C CYS A 19 -2.74 9.47 1.02
N ASP A 20 -1.84 10.17 1.69
CA ASP A 20 -0.42 10.19 1.34
C ASP A 20 0.29 8.99 1.98
N LEU A 21 0.69 8.03 1.15
CA LEU A 21 1.38 6.82 1.60
C LEU A 21 2.82 7.07 2.09
N ALA A 22 3.39 8.24 1.82
CA ALA A 22 4.67 8.68 2.37
C ALA A 22 4.54 9.34 3.76
N SER A 23 3.35 9.29 4.37
CA SER A 23 3.07 9.86 5.69
C SER A 23 2.15 8.95 6.50
N GLN A 24 2.69 8.31 7.54
CA GLN A 24 1.91 7.47 8.45
C GLN A 24 0.78 8.25 9.14
N ARG A 25 0.98 9.56 9.37
CA ARG A 25 -0.06 10.47 9.85
C ARG A 25 -1.21 10.59 8.87
N SER A 26 -0.92 10.79 7.58
CA SER A 26 -1.95 10.87 6.53
C SER A 26 -2.74 9.56 6.43
N ILE A 27 -2.06 8.41 6.45
CA ILE A 27 -2.69 7.07 6.43
C ILE A 27 -3.67 6.90 7.62
N ARG A 28 -3.25 7.23 8.83
CA ARG A 28 -4.10 7.11 10.04
C ARG A 28 -5.31 8.04 9.97
N ASN A 29 -5.12 9.26 9.45
CA ASN A 29 -6.21 10.21 9.26
C ASN A 29 -7.23 9.68 8.23
N PHE A 30 -6.75 9.14 7.11
CA PHE A 30 -7.58 8.49 6.10
C PHE A 30 -8.42 7.36 6.71
N VAL A 31 -7.80 6.42 7.44
CA VAL A 31 -8.52 5.28 8.05
C VAL A 31 -9.56 5.76 9.06
N LYS A 32 -9.22 6.76 9.89
CA LYS A 32 -10.16 7.35 10.85
C LYS A 32 -11.37 7.97 10.14
N GLN A 33 -11.15 8.70 9.05
CA GLN A 33 -12.23 9.31 8.28
C GLN A 33 -13.07 8.24 7.56
N PHE A 34 -12.43 7.29 6.88
CA PHE A 34 -13.10 6.19 6.21
C PHE A 34 -14.01 5.41 7.17
N GLY A 35 -13.52 5.12 8.38
CA GLY A 35 -14.30 4.39 9.40
C GLY A 35 -15.55 5.14 9.90
N LYS A 36 -15.57 6.48 9.82
CA LYS A 36 -16.77 7.29 10.14
C LYS A 36 -17.79 7.29 9.02
N GLU A 37 -17.32 7.20 7.77
CA GLU A 37 -18.14 7.34 6.58
C GLU A 37 -18.69 6.01 6.06
N GLN A 38 -17.92 4.93 6.22
CA GLN A 38 -18.20 3.62 5.64
C GLN A 38 -18.24 2.54 6.72
N SER A 39 -19.35 1.83 6.81
CA SER A 39 -19.51 0.70 7.72
C SER A 39 -18.77 -0.54 7.22
N LYS A 40 -18.70 -0.74 5.90
CA LYS A 40 -18.16 -1.93 5.22
C LYS A 40 -16.92 -1.63 4.38
N LEU A 41 -16.06 -2.64 4.20
CA LEU A 41 -14.95 -2.64 3.25
C LEU A 41 -14.80 -4.04 2.63
N ASP A 42 -15.34 -4.23 1.43
CA ASP A 42 -15.31 -5.52 0.73
C ASP A 42 -13.95 -5.78 0.06
N ILE A 43 -13.35 -4.75 -0.53
CA ILE A 43 -12.12 -4.88 -1.33
C ILE A 43 -11.17 -3.73 -1.02
N LEU A 44 -9.94 -4.07 -0.64
CA LEU A 44 -8.81 -3.14 -0.56
C LEU A 44 -7.83 -3.42 -1.71
N ILE A 45 -7.53 -2.40 -2.52
CA ILE A 45 -6.56 -2.49 -3.62
C ILE A 45 -5.38 -1.56 -3.32
N ASN A 46 -4.26 -2.15 -2.90
CA ASN A 46 -2.99 -1.46 -2.69
C ASN A 46 -2.26 -1.33 -4.04
N ASN A 47 -2.67 -0.34 -4.83
CA ASN A 47 -2.17 -0.11 -6.20
C ASN A 47 -1.08 0.97 -6.30
N ALA A 48 -1.17 2.03 -5.49
CA ALA A 48 -0.33 3.21 -5.65
C ALA A 48 1.18 2.87 -5.56
N GLY A 49 1.99 3.57 -6.33
CA GLY A 49 3.44 3.38 -6.21
C GLY A 49 4.26 4.36 -7.02
N VAL A 50 5.48 4.57 -6.55
CA VAL A 50 6.54 5.31 -7.23
C VAL A 50 7.58 4.34 -7.76
N MET A 51 8.32 4.74 -8.79
CA MET A 51 9.28 3.87 -9.47
C MET A 51 10.50 4.66 -9.90
N ARG A 52 11.70 4.13 -9.57
CA ARG A 52 12.99 4.66 -10.01
C ARG A 52 13.16 6.16 -9.75
N CYS A 53 12.66 6.64 -8.62
CA CYS A 53 12.87 8.02 -8.21
C CYS A 53 14.30 8.22 -7.67
N PRO A 54 14.83 9.46 -7.65
CA PRO A 54 16.05 9.77 -6.92
C PRO A 54 15.92 9.38 -5.43
N TYR A 55 17.06 9.19 -4.75
CA TYR A 55 17.06 8.91 -3.33
C TYR A 55 16.42 10.05 -2.55
N THR A 56 15.30 9.75 -1.90
CA THR A 56 14.62 10.62 -0.95
C THR A 56 14.02 9.77 0.15
N LYS A 57 13.56 10.44 1.21
CA LYS A 57 12.86 9.80 2.32
C LYS A 57 11.44 10.34 2.43
N THR A 58 10.54 9.44 2.82
CA THR A 58 9.21 9.76 3.33
C THR A 58 9.29 10.69 4.56
N GLN A 59 8.14 11.25 4.96
CA GLN A 59 8.07 12.08 6.18
C GLN A 59 8.49 11.32 7.45
N ASP A 60 8.38 9.99 7.41
CA ASP A 60 8.71 9.09 8.52
C ASP A 60 10.14 8.52 8.42
N GLY A 61 10.98 9.04 7.52
CA GLY A 61 12.40 8.68 7.43
C GLY A 61 12.71 7.37 6.68
N ILE A 62 11.72 6.76 6.04
CA ILE A 62 11.86 5.54 5.23
C ILE A 62 12.22 5.92 3.78
N GLU A 63 13.07 5.14 3.12
CA GLU A 63 13.35 5.28 1.67
C GLU A 63 12.04 5.37 0.87
N GLN A 64 11.99 6.28 -0.10
CA GLN A 64 10.74 6.67 -0.76
C GLN A 64 9.99 5.52 -1.45
N GLN A 65 10.67 4.65 -2.19
CA GLN A 65 10.03 3.55 -2.91
C GLN A 65 9.53 2.46 -1.97
N LEU A 66 10.32 2.07 -0.97
CA LEU A 66 9.92 1.12 0.07
C LEU A 66 8.80 1.71 0.94
N GLY A 67 8.93 2.97 1.33
CA GLY A 67 7.99 3.70 2.16
C GLY A 67 6.61 3.78 1.51
N VAL A 68 6.53 4.27 0.27
CA VAL A 68 5.26 4.41 -0.45
C VAL A 68 4.71 3.06 -0.92
N ASN A 69 5.52 2.27 -1.62
CA ASN A 69 5.01 1.08 -2.31
C ASN A 69 4.67 -0.06 -1.36
N HIS A 70 5.32 -0.09 -0.19
CA HIS A 70 5.21 -1.19 0.76
C HIS A 70 4.80 -0.76 2.17
N ILE A 71 5.58 0.06 2.88
CA ILE A 71 5.32 0.34 4.31
C ILE A 71 4.00 1.10 4.52
N GLY A 72 3.68 2.06 3.65
CA GLY A 72 2.42 2.79 3.69
C GLY A 72 1.22 1.85 3.50
N HIS A 73 1.28 0.97 2.50
CA HIS A 73 0.26 -0.06 2.28
C HIS A 73 0.17 -1.09 3.40
N PHE A 74 1.31 -1.49 3.96
CA PHE A 74 1.37 -2.40 5.10
C PHE A 74 0.60 -1.80 6.29
N LEU A 75 0.88 -0.54 6.64
CA LEU A 75 0.17 0.16 7.72
C LEU A 75 -1.32 0.28 7.40
N LEU A 76 -1.68 0.77 6.21
CA LEU A 76 -3.06 0.95 5.77
C LEU A 76 -3.86 -0.35 5.89
N THR A 77 -3.31 -1.45 5.39
CA THR A 77 -3.95 -2.77 5.41
C THR A 77 -4.18 -3.26 6.82
N ASN A 78 -3.17 -3.18 7.69
CA ASN A 78 -3.30 -3.64 9.08
C ASN A 78 -4.33 -2.80 9.87
N LEU A 79 -4.40 -1.49 9.62
CA LEU A 79 -5.39 -0.62 10.26
C LEU A 79 -6.83 -0.90 9.78
N LEU A 80 -7.01 -1.39 8.56
CA LEU A 80 -8.32 -1.73 7.98
C LEU A 80 -8.72 -3.20 8.19
N LEU A 81 -7.84 -4.02 8.74
CA LEU A 81 -7.99 -5.48 8.77
C LEU A 81 -9.26 -5.93 9.50
N THR A 82 -9.56 -5.37 10.67
CA THR A 82 -10.79 -5.69 11.42
C THR A 82 -12.05 -5.40 10.61
N LYS A 83 -12.05 -4.30 9.82
CA LYS A 83 -13.19 -3.92 8.99
C LYS A 83 -13.34 -4.84 7.78
N LEU A 84 -12.21 -5.26 7.17
CA LEU A 84 -12.18 -6.27 6.11
C LEU A 84 -12.75 -7.61 6.61
N GLN A 85 -12.31 -8.09 7.78
CA GLN A 85 -12.83 -9.32 8.38
C GLN A 85 -14.33 -9.24 8.68
N ALA A 86 -14.79 -8.13 9.27
CA ALA A 86 -16.22 -7.91 9.51
C ALA A 86 -17.06 -7.79 8.22
N SER A 87 -16.42 -7.57 7.08
CA SER A 87 -17.05 -7.44 5.77
C SER A 87 -17.02 -8.72 4.93
N ALA A 88 -16.62 -9.87 5.52
CA ALA A 88 -16.43 -11.13 4.81
C ALA A 88 -17.67 -11.52 3.97
N PRO A 89 -17.48 -12.06 2.74
CA PRO A 89 -16.19 -12.29 2.09
C PRO A 89 -15.52 -10.98 1.63
N SER A 90 -14.24 -10.80 1.97
CA SER A 90 -13.47 -9.61 1.58
C SER A 90 -12.13 -9.99 0.95
N ARG A 91 -11.50 -9.04 0.23
CA ARG A 91 -10.24 -9.28 -0.49
C ARG A 91 -9.26 -8.14 -0.32
N ILE A 92 -7.99 -8.49 -0.18
CA ILE A 92 -6.85 -7.56 -0.19
C ILE A 92 -6.02 -7.87 -1.43
N ILE A 93 -5.83 -6.89 -2.30
CA ILE A 93 -5.09 -7.02 -3.55
C ILE A 93 -3.87 -6.09 -3.49
N ASN A 94 -2.67 -6.68 -3.46
CA ASN A 94 -1.41 -5.94 -3.51
C ASN A 94 -0.85 -5.97 -4.92
N VAL A 95 -0.72 -4.80 -5.56
CA VAL A 95 -0.14 -4.71 -6.91
C VAL A 95 1.39 -4.71 -6.83
N SER A 96 2.00 -5.80 -7.30
CA SER A 96 3.45 -5.93 -7.45
C SER A 96 3.89 -5.62 -8.89
N SER A 97 5.05 -6.13 -9.32
CA SER A 97 5.62 -5.99 -10.66
C SER A 97 6.54 -7.16 -10.94
N VAL A 98 6.76 -7.52 -12.20
CA VAL A 98 7.80 -8.50 -12.61
C VAL A 98 9.20 -8.17 -12.07
N ALA A 99 9.44 -6.89 -11.74
CA ALA A 99 10.62 -6.41 -11.05
C ALA A 99 10.96 -7.19 -9.75
N HIS A 100 9.94 -7.70 -9.04
CA HIS A 100 10.15 -8.46 -7.80
C HIS A 100 11.03 -9.71 -7.98
N MET A 101 11.08 -10.28 -9.19
CA MET A 101 11.88 -11.46 -9.52
C MET A 101 13.38 -11.21 -9.39
N ARG A 102 13.80 -9.94 -9.45
CA ARG A 102 15.20 -9.49 -9.26
C ARG A 102 15.43 -8.88 -7.87
N GLY A 103 14.38 -8.76 -7.05
CA GLY A 103 14.47 -8.12 -5.76
C GLY A 103 15.20 -8.98 -4.73
N LYS A 104 15.87 -8.31 -3.79
CA LYS A 104 16.36 -8.88 -2.55
C LYS A 104 15.90 -7.96 -1.41
N ILE A 105 15.51 -8.54 -0.28
CA ILE A 105 15.29 -7.74 0.93
C ILE A 105 16.64 -7.56 1.61
N ASN A 106 17.16 -6.34 1.61
CA ASN A 106 18.35 -5.98 2.37
C ASN A 106 17.95 -5.68 3.81
N THR A 107 17.98 -6.70 4.67
CA THR A 107 17.62 -6.55 6.09
C THR A 107 18.64 -5.75 6.89
N GLU A 108 19.87 -5.61 6.39
CA GLU A 108 20.93 -4.84 7.04
C GLU A 108 20.80 -3.34 6.75
N ASP A 109 20.26 -2.99 5.58
CA ASP A 109 20.02 -1.61 5.17
C ASP A 109 18.76 -1.50 4.29
N LEU A 110 17.60 -1.58 4.94
CA LEU A 110 16.30 -1.49 4.27
C LEU A 110 16.12 -0.14 3.57
N ASN A 111 16.71 0.92 4.11
CA ASN A 111 16.58 2.28 3.61
C ASN A 111 17.59 2.63 2.49
N SER A 112 18.47 1.69 2.11
CA SER A 112 19.47 1.91 1.06
C SER A 112 20.35 3.14 1.34
N GLU A 113 20.72 3.35 2.61
CA GLU A 113 21.54 4.48 3.05
C GLU A 113 23.01 4.34 2.62
N ASN A 114 23.48 3.10 2.42
CA ASN A 114 24.88 2.77 2.11
C ASN A 114 25.13 2.51 0.61
N GLY A 115 24.38 3.19 -0.27
CA GLY A 115 24.51 3.05 -1.72
C GLY A 115 23.15 2.85 -2.36
N TYR A 116 22.58 3.92 -2.89
CA TYR A 116 21.27 3.88 -3.51
C TYR A 116 21.34 3.51 -4.99
N ASP A 117 20.68 2.42 -5.36
CA ASP A 117 20.29 2.15 -6.75
C ASP A 117 18.76 2.20 -6.86
N ALA A 118 18.26 3.07 -7.74
CA ALA A 118 16.83 3.31 -7.90
C ALA A 118 16.07 2.09 -8.45
N GLY A 119 16.74 1.22 -9.20
CA GLY A 119 16.18 -0.02 -9.71
C GLY A 119 16.09 -1.08 -8.60
N GLU A 120 17.15 -1.25 -7.81
CA GLU A 120 17.18 -2.20 -6.70
C GLU A 120 16.20 -1.82 -5.58
N ALA A 121 16.11 -0.54 -5.23
CA ALA A 121 15.11 -0.05 -4.27
C ALA A 121 13.67 -0.35 -4.75
N TYR A 122 13.40 -0.17 -6.05
CA TYR A 122 12.12 -0.54 -6.64
C TYR A 122 11.87 -2.06 -6.58
N ASN A 123 12.85 -2.86 -7.01
CA ASN A 123 12.76 -4.33 -7.00
C ASN A 123 12.50 -4.85 -5.58
N GLN A 124 13.21 -4.33 -4.58
CA GLN A 124 13.01 -4.62 -3.16
C GLN A 124 11.58 -4.29 -2.72
N SER A 125 11.08 -3.09 -3.04
CA SER A 125 9.72 -2.68 -2.67
C SER A 125 8.63 -3.60 -3.25
N LYS A 126 8.81 -4.08 -4.48
CA LYS A 126 7.85 -4.97 -5.15
C LYS A 126 7.97 -6.41 -4.68
N LEU A 127 9.17 -6.87 -4.28
CA LEU A 127 9.33 -8.13 -3.57
C LEU A 127 8.66 -8.10 -2.20
N ALA A 128 8.80 -7.00 -1.46
CA ALA A 128 8.14 -6.84 -0.16
C ALA A 128 6.62 -6.98 -0.26
N ASN A 129 5.99 -6.48 -1.34
CA ASN A 129 4.55 -6.70 -1.60
C ASN A 129 4.18 -8.18 -1.78
N ILE A 130 5.02 -8.98 -2.44
CA ILE A 130 4.78 -10.43 -2.60
C ILE A 130 4.93 -11.15 -1.25
N LEU A 131 6.00 -10.87 -0.52
CA LEU A 131 6.24 -11.47 0.79
C LEU A 131 5.13 -11.14 1.78
N PHE A 132 4.70 -9.89 1.81
CA PHE A 132 3.57 -9.45 2.63
C PHE A 132 2.26 -10.12 2.25
N THR A 133 1.97 -10.27 0.96
CA THR A 133 0.76 -10.98 0.51
C THR A 133 0.74 -12.42 1.00
N ARG A 134 1.87 -13.13 0.86
CA ARG A 134 1.99 -14.54 1.30
C ARG A 134 1.86 -14.68 2.81
N GLU A 135 2.56 -13.83 3.56
CA GLU A 135 2.52 -13.87 5.02
C GLU A 135 1.16 -13.44 5.57
N LEU A 136 0.54 -12.42 5.00
CA LEU A 136 -0.80 -11.98 5.40
C LEU A 136 -1.83 -13.08 5.12
N ALA A 137 -1.79 -13.72 3.95
CA ALA A 137 -2.68 -14.84 3.64
C ALA A 137 -2.51 -16.00 4.64
N ARG A 138 -1.26 -16.32 5.02
CA ARG A 138 -0.97 -17.33 6.04
C ARG A 138 -1.55 -16.95 7.41
N ARG A 139 -1.42 -15.68 7.83
CA ARG A 139 -1.96 -15.18 9.11
C ARG A 139 -3.48 -15.13 9.15
N LEU A 140 -4.12 -14.86 8.02
CA LEU A 140 -5.57 -14.72 7.92
C LEU A 140 -6.30 -16.02 7.61
N GLN A 141 -5.57 -17.12 7.43
CA GLN A 141 -6.15 -18.42 7.16
C GLN A 141 -7.24 -18.77 8.20
N GLY A 142 -8.48 -18.91 7.73
CA GLY A 142 -9.65 -19.20 8.57
C GLY A 142 -10.36 -17.99 9.18
N THR A 143 -10.01 -16.75 8.83
CA THR A 143 -10.58 -15.51 9.43
C THR A 143 -11.31 -14.58 8.44
N THR A 144 -11.20 -14.82 7.14
CA THR A 144 -11.80 -14.01 6.06
C THR A 144 -12.43 -14.89 5.01
#